data_AF-A0A921HTZ3-F1
#
_entry.id   AF-A0A921HTZ3-F1
#
_cell.length_a   1.000
_cell.length_b   1.000
_cell.length_c   1.000
_cell.angle_alpha   90.00
_cell.angle_beta   90.00
_cell.angle_gamma   90.00
#
_symmetry.space_group_name_H-M   'P 1'
#
loop_
_entity.id
_entity.type
_entity.pdbx_description
1 polymer ?
#
loop_
_entity_poly.entity_id
_entity_poly.type
_entity_poly.pdbx_seq_one_letter_code
_entity_poly.pdbx_strand_id
1 'polypeptide(L)'
;MKKVLALLFMSLMLVSVTNVETVNASSKTYEGEQTICISASSKSDSNKYRVYKLKKKKMSKTSKFVKLHNESEINFWKASQVTIKGQQWWKIGKNRYLKDTRVEVVNTDRMKELGQELPTYQN
;
A
#
# COMPACT_ATOMS: atom_id res chain seq x y z
N MET A 1 64.42 -22.32 28.66
CA MET A 1 63.93 -23.22 29.73
C MET A 1 63.08 -22.41 30.71
N LYS A 2 61.90 -22.96 31.08
CA LYS A 2 61.05 -22.60 32.24
C LYS A 2 60.25 -21.28 32.07
N LYS A 3 58.95 -21.34 31.69
CA LYS A 3 57.73 -21.38 32.55
C LYS A 3 57.67 -20.16 33.50
N VAL A 4 56.63 -19.32 33.49
CA VAL A 4 55.39 -19.41 34.31
C VAL A 4 54.60 -18.09 34.02
N LEU A 5 53.38 -18.12 33.46
CA LEU A 5 52.05 -18.08 34.12
C LEU A 5 51.63 -16.71 34.70
N ALA A 6 50.50 -16.16 34.22
CA ALA A 6 49.44 -15.42 34.96
C ALA A 6 48.63 -14.57 33.95
N LEU A 7 47.41 -14.96 33.54
CA LEU A 7 46.11 -14.84 34.22
C LEU A 7 45.38 -13.52 33.94
N LEU A 8 44.18 -13.67 33.36
CA LEU A 8 42.95 -12.90 33.58
C LEU A 8 42.94 -11.42 33.16
N PHE A 9 42.11 -11.09 32.16
CA PHE A 9 40.84 -10.42 32.47
C PHE A 9 39.81 -10.66 31.38
N MET A 10 38.75 -11.31 31.83
CA MET A 10 37.49 -11.56 31.15
C MET A 10 36.68 -10.26 31.14
N SER A 11 36.29 -9.78 29.97
CA SER A 11 35.05 -9.03 29.76
C SER A 11 34.74 -9.17 28.26
N LEU A 12 33.93 -10.14 27.84
CA LEU A 12 32.48 -10.20 27.95
C LEU A 12 31.81 -8.85 27.70
N MET A 13 31.79 -8.45 26.43
CA MET A 13 30.67 -7.72 25.85
C MET A 13 30.31 -8.43 24.54
N LEU A 14 29.62 -9.57 24.67
CA LEU A 14 28.71 -10.00 23.61
C LEU A 14 27.64 -8.92 23.55
N VAL A 15 27.81 -7.96 22.62
CA VAL A 15 26.69 -7.17 22.16
C VAL A 15 25.79 -8.17 21.45
N SER A 16 24.81 -8.69 22.19
CA SER A 16 23.67 -9.36 21.60
C SER A 16 23.05 -8.33 20.66
N VAL A 17 23.37 -8.48 19.37
CA VAL A 17 22.60 -7.84 18.31
C VAL A 17 21.23 -8.48 18.44
N THR A 18 20.37 -7.88 19.25
CA THR A 18 18.96 -8.21 19.21
C THR A 18 18.56 -7.87 17.78
N ASN A 19 18.36 -8.90 16.97
CA ASN A 19 17.57 -8.78 15.77
C ASN A 19 16.26 -8.17 16.26
N VAL A 20 16.13 -6.85 16.10
CA VAL A 20 14.83 -6.22 16.20
C VAL A 20 14.11 -6.84 15.03
N GLU A 21 13.32 -7.88 15.31
CA GLU A 21 12.29 -8.33 14.40
C GLU A 21 11.34 -7.14 14.30
N THR A 22 11.70 -6.22 13.42
CA THR A 22 10.76 -5.23 12.92
C THR A 22 9.67 -6.10 12.31
N VAL A 23 8.54 -6.20 13.01
CA VAL A 23 7.31 -6.74 12.45
C VAL A 23 7.09 -5.94 11.19
N ASN A 24 7.52 -6.51 10.07
CA ASN A 24 7.30 -5.94 8.76
C ASN A 24 5.78 -6.04 8.64
N ALA A 25 5.09 -4.93 8.89
CA ALA A 25 3.67 -4.83 8.62
C ALA A 25 3.56 -5.24 7.16
N SER A 26 3.11 -6.48 6.94
CA SER A 26 3.11 -7.10 5.62
C SER A 26 2.34 -6.17 4.72
N SER A 27 3.06 -5.39 3.91
CA SER A 27 2.43 -4.55 2.91
C SER A 27 1.85 -5.57 1.95
N LYS A 28 0.55 -5.83 2.08
CA LYS A 28 -0.16 -6.73 1.18
C LYS A 28 0.07 -6.22 -0.24
N THR A 29 0.94 -6.91 -0.95
CA THR A 29 1.17 -6.70 -2.38
C THR A 29 0.12 -7.53 -3.09
N TYR A 30 -0.68 -6.87 -3.92
CA TYR A 30 -1.69 -7.56 -4.72
C TYR A 30 -1.12 -7.82 -6.11
N GLU A 31 -1.09 -9.09 -6.50
CA GLU A 31 -0.72 -9.48 -7.85
C GLU A 31 -1.89 -9.25 -8.81
N GLY A 32 -1.58 -8.76 -10.01
CA GLY A 32 -2.58 -8.57 -11.08
C GLY A 32 -3.54 -7.39 -10.86
N GLU A 33 -4.69 -7.47 -11.51
CA GLU A 33 -5.74 -6.45 -11.44
C GLU A 33 -6.76 -6.78 -10.35
N GLN A 34 -7.07 -5.78 -9.53
CA GLN A 34 -7.96 -5.86 -8.39
C GLN A 34 -9.16 -4.92 -8.58
N THR A 35 -10.28 -5.27 -7.94
CA THR A 35 -11.36 -4.31 -7.73
C THR A 35 -11.04 -3.48 -6.49
N ILE A 36 -11.02 -2.15 -6.63
CA ILE A 36 -10.76 -1.25 -5.51
C ILE A 36 -11.89 -0.23 -5.35
N CYS A 37 -12.04 0.29 -4.14
CA CYS A 37 -12.78 1.51 -3.84
C CYS A 37 -11.91 2.47 -3.02
N ILE A 38 -12.40 3.70 -2.83
CA ILE A 38 -11.67 4.73 -2.08
C ILE A 38 -12.45 5.03 -0.80
N SER A 39 -11.81 4.81 0.35
CA SER A 39 -12.42 5.07 1.66
C SER A 39 -12.55 6.56 1.94
N ALA A 40 -13.51 6.94 2.80
CA ALA A 40 -13.72 8.32 3.22
C ALA A 40 -12.44 8.94 3.85
N SER A 41 -12.31 10.27 3.84
CA SER A 41 -11.22 10.90 4.60
C SER A 41 -11.52 10.71 6.08
N SER A 42 -10.49 10.60 6.92
CA SER A 42 -10.68 10.55 8.37
C SER A 42 -11.40 11.77 8.93
N LYS A 43 -11.36 12.90 8.21
CA LYS A 43 -12.07 14.14 8.53
C LYS A 43 -13.46 14.24 7.87
N SER A 44 -13.83 13.26 7.03
CA SER A 44 -15.08 13.22 6.26
C SER A 44 -15.36 14.48 5.40
N ASP A 45 -14.33 15.26 5.11
CA ASP A 45 -14.38 16.58 4.45
C ASP A 45 -14.18 16.52 2.92
N SER A 46 -13.91 15.35 2.36
CA SER A 46 -13.60 15.22 0.93
C SER A 46 -14.19 13.96 0.30
N ASN A 47 -15.14 14.18 -0.61
CA ASN A 47 -15.72 13.17 -1.50
C ASN A 47 -14.91 12.98 -2.81
N LYS A 48 -13.73 13.61 -2.91
CA LYS A 48 -12.83 13.51 -4.06
C LYS A 48 -11.48 12.95 -3.67
N TYR A 49 -10.83 12.26 -4.60
CA TYR A 49 -9.48 11.73 -4.46
C TYR A 49 -8.61 12.11 -5.65
N ARG A 50 -7.38 12.54 -5.38
CA ARG A 50 -6.51 13.14 -6.40
C ARG A 50 -5.91 12.08 -7.32
N VAL A 51 -5.90 12.37 -8.61
CA VAL A 51 -5.21 11.56 -9.63
C VAL A 51 -3.78 12.06 -9.83
N TYR A 52 -2.85 11.13 -9.97
CA TYR A 52 -1.44 11.35 -10.27
C TYR A 52 -1.08 10.78 -11.64
N LYS A 53 0.04 11.26 -12.19
CA LYS A 53 0.65 10.74 -13.41
C LYS A 53 2.13 10.50 -13.21
N LEU A 54 2.67 9.49 -13.87
CA LEU A 54 4.10 9.24 -13.93
C LEU A 54 4.74 10.13 -14.99
N LYS A 55 5.74 10.92 -14.60
CA LYS A 55 6.55 11.77 -15.48
C LYS A 55 8.01 11.65 -15.08
N LYS A 56 8.90 11.33 -16.03
CA LYS A 56 10.35 11.20 -15.76
C LYS A 56 10.63 10.31 -14.53
N LYS A 57 9.97 9.15 -14.46
CA LYS A 57 10.05 8.18 -13.34
C LYS A 57 9.63 8.73 -11.96
N LYS A 58 8.95 9.88 -11.89
CA LYS A 58 8.41 10.48 -10.65
C LYS A 58 6.91 10.70 -10.76
N MET A 59 6.18 10.45 -9.68
CA MET A 59 4.77 10.77 -9.61
C MET A 59 4.55 12.28 -9.48
N SER A 60 3.62 12.79 -10.29
CA SER A 60 3.26 14.21 -10.36
C SER A 60 1.77 14.35 -10.11
N LYS A 61 1.40 15.24 -9.17
CA LYS A 61 0.01 15.62 -8.91
C LYS A 61 -0.62 16.16 -10.19
N THR A 62 -1.86 15.76 -10.47
CA THR A 62 -2.67 16.41 -11.52
C THR A 62 -3.72 17.32 -10.87
N SER A 63 -4.38 18.15 -11.69
CA SER A 63 -5.58 18.90 -11.30
C SER A 63 -6.85 18.04 -11.31
N LYS A 64 -6.77 16.79 -11.77
CA LYS A 64 -7.92 15.88 -11.87
C LYS A 64 -8.14 15.12 -10.57
N PHE A 65 -9.41 14.81 -10.33
CA PHE A 65 -9.87 14.02 -9.18
C PHE A 65 -10.85 12.97 -9.66
N VAL A 66 -10.96 11.87 -8.91
CA VAL A 66 -12.08 10.93 -8.98
C VAL A 66 -13.01 11.15 -7.80
N LYS A 67 -14.30 10.91 -7.98
CA LYS A 67 -15.28 10.93 -6.88
C LYS A 67 -15.29 9.58 -6.18
N LEU A 68 -15.45 9.58 -4.86
CA LEU A 68 -15.56 8.35 -4.07
C LEU A 68 -16.86 7.58 -4.31
N HIS A 69 -17.95 8.31 -4.54
CA HIS A 69 -19.29 7.79 -4.77
C HIS A 69 -20.06 8.72 -5.72
N ASN A 70 -21.11 8.22 -6.35
CA ASN A 70 -22.09 8.97 -7.12
C ASN A 70 -23.45 8.80 -6.45
N GLU A 71 -24.10 9.89 -6.05
CA GLU A 71 -25.40 9.85 -5.36
C GLU A 71 -25.36 8.84 -4.20
N SER A 72 -26.00 7.68 -4.38
CA SER A 72 -26.15 6.61 -3.39
C SER A 72 -25.16 5.45 -3.55
N GLU A 73 -24.26 5.47 -4.54
CA GLU A 73 -23.42 4.32 -4.91
C GLU A 73 -21.92 4.60 -4.78
N ILE A 74 -21.18 3.66 -4.18
CA ILE A 74 -19.72 3.68 -4.12
C ILE A 74 -19.15 3.50 -5.53
N ASN A 75 -18.15 4.29 -5.89
CA ASN A 75 -17.42 4.10 -7.14
C ASN A 75 -16.34 3.03 -6.97
N PHE A 76 -16.21 2.16 -7.97
CA PHE A 76 -15.21 1.11 -8.03
C PHE A 76 -14.32 1.25 -9.26
N TRP A 77 -13.09 0.77 -9.15
CA TRP A 77 -12.11 0.78 -10.24
C TRP A 77 -11.44 -0.58 -10.37
N LYS A 78 -11.11 -0.92 -11.62
CA LYS A 78 -10.11 -1.94 -11.92
C LYS A 78 -8.72 -1.33 -11.83
N ALA A 79 -7.87 -1.90 -10.99
CA ALA A 79 -6.56 -1.33 -10.70
C ALA A 79 -5.49 -2.38 -10.39
N SER A 80 -4.26 -2.10 -10.83
CA SER A 80 -3.10 -2.89 -10.41
C SER A 80 -2.26 -2.10 -9.42
N GLN A 81 -1.76 -2.77 -8.37
CA GLN A 81 -0.82 -2.16 -7.45
C GLN A 81 0.58 -2.15 -8.09
N VAL A 82 1.28 -1.01 -7.99
CA VAL A 82 2.63 -0.85 -8.54
C VAL A 82 3.52 -0.09 -7.57
N THR A 83 4.78 -0.52 -7.47
CA THR A 83 5.78 0.19 -6.69
C THR A 83 6.57 1.15 -7.58
N ILE A 84 6.55 2.45 -7.24
CA ILE A 84 7.32 3.49 -7.93
C ILE A 84 8.15 4.24 -6.90
N LYS A 85 9.48 4.09 -6.99
CA LYS A 85 10.45 4.66 -6.04
C LYS A 85 10.16 4.30 -4.58
N GLY A 86 9.90 3.02 -4.31
CA GLY A 86 9.63 2.49 -2.96
C GLY A 86 8.26 2.89 -2.38
N GLN A 87 7.40 3.54 -3.15
CA GLN A 87 6.02 3.88 -2.73
C GLN A 87 5.02 3.06 -3.53
N GLN A 88 3.99 2.55 -2.86
CA GLN A 88 2.88 1.86 -3.52
C GLN A 88 1.89 2.85 -4.14
N TRP A 89 1.40 2.50 -5.32
CA TRP A 89 0.43 3.26 -6.10
C TRP A 89 -0.56 2.30 -6.76
N TRP A 90 -1.79 2.75 -6.92
CA TRP A 90 -2.80 2.03 -7.69
C TRP A 90 -2.90 2.62 -9.09
N LYS A 91 -2.56 1.82 -10.12
CA LYS A 91 -2.71 2.19 -11.52
C LYS A 91 -4.14 1.89 -11.97
N ILE A 92 -4.93 2.92 -12.19
CA ILE A 92 -6.37 2.84 -12.55
C ILE A 92 -6.63 3.09 -14.06
N GLY A 93 -5.58 3.05 -14.88
CA GLY A 93 -5.67 3.32 -16.31
C GLY A 93 -4.36 3.83 -16.92
N LYS A 94 -4.43 4.34 -18.16
CA LYS A 94 -3.27 4.84 -18.89
C LYS A 94 -2.68 6.09 -18.20
N ASN A 95 -1.50 5.92 -17.60
CA ASN A 95 -0.77 6.97 -16.87
C ASN A 95 -1.61 7.71 -15.80
N ARG A 96 -2.53 6.98 -15.15
CA ARG A 96 -3.40 7.47 -14.07
C ARG A 96 -3.20 6.63 -12.83
N TYR A 97 -2.89 7.29 -11.73
CA TYR A 97 -2.55 6.63 -10.48
C TYR A 97 -3.23 7.27 -9.28
N LEU A 98 -3.54 6.44 -8.28
CA LEU A 98 -4.02 6.83 -6.97
C LEU A 98 -2.98 6.48 -5.91
N LYS A 99 -2.90 7.28 -4.84
CA LYS A 99 -2.03 6.97 -3.70
C LYS A 99 -2.70 5.89 -2.83
N ASP A 100 -1.91 4.95 -2.32
CA ASP A 100 -2.36 3.77 -1.56
C ASP A 100 -3.04 4.07 -0.21
N THR A 101 -2.96 5.30 0.30
CA THR A 101 -3.34 5.65 1.69
C THR A 101 -4.83 5.50 2.06
N ARG A 102 -5.74 5.42 1.07
CA ARG A 102 -7.20 5.39 1.28
C ARG A 102 -7.87 4.50 0.24
N VAL A 103 -7.15 3.48 -0.22
CA VAL A 103 -7.64 2.55 -1.25
C VAL A 103 -7.85 1.21 -0.58
N GLU A 104 -9.06 0.67 -0.74
CA GLU A 104 -9.42 -0.64 -0.21
C GLU A 104 -9.60 -1.61 -1.38
N VAL A 105 -9.07 -2.83 -1.23
CA VAL A 105 -9.34 -3.93 -2.16
C VAL A 105 -10.65 -4.60 -1.77
N VAL A 106 -11.52 -4.77 -2.76
CA VAL A 106 -12.85 -5.35 -2.57
C VAL A 106 -12.78 -6.84 -2.86
N ASN A 107 -13.26 -7.65 -1.92
CA ASN A 107 -13.35 -9.10 -2.11
C ASN A 107 -14.58 -9.45 -2.98
N THR A 108 -14.39 -9.43 -4.30
CA THR A 108 -15.47 -9.73 -5.25
C THR A 108 -15.93 -11.18 -5.23
N ASP A 109 -15.08 -12.11 -4.78
CA ASP A 109 -15.47 -13.53 -4.67
C ASP A 109 -16.46 -13.69 -3.52
N ARG A 110 -16.20 -13.03 -2.38
CA ARG A 110 -17.14 -12.98 -1.26
C ARG A 110 -18.46 -12.30 -1.63
N MET A 111 -18.42 -11.24 -2.46
CA MET A 111 -19.66 -10.61 -2.96
C MET A 111 -20.51 -11.61 -3.74
N LYS A 112 -19.91 -12.36 -4.67
CA LYS A 112 -20.61 -13.40 -5.44
C LYS A 112 -21.20 -14.49 -4.55
N GLU A 113 -20.42 -14.99 -3.58
CA GLU A 113 -20.90 -15.99 -2.61
C GLU A 113 -22.13 -15.52 -1.83
N LEU A 114 -22.18 -14.22 -1.52
CA LEU A 114 -23.30 -13.58 -0.82
C LEU A 114 -24.46 -13.18 -1.74
N GLY A 115 -24.40 -13.50 -3.04
CA GLY A 115 -25.42 -13.11 -4.01
C GLY A 115 -25.47 -11.61 -4.28
N GLN A 116 -24.40 -10.87 -3.97
CA GLN A 116 -24.30 -9.44 -4.26
C GLN A 116 -23.85 -9.22 -5.70
N GLU A 117 -24.45 -8.22 -6.35
CA GLU A 117 -24.05 -7.83 -7.71
C GLU A 117 -22.62 -7.29 -7.73
N LEU A 118 -21.88 -7.64 -8.79
CA LEU A 118 -20.55 -7.09 -9.01
C LEU A 118 -20.65 -5.60 -9.35
N PRO A 119 -19.68 -4.79 -8.90
CA PRO A 119 -19.73 -3.36 -9.13
C PRO A 119 -19.49 -3.00 -10.60
N THR A 120 -20.11 -1.90 -11.03
CA THR A 120 -19.75 -1.22 -12.28
C THR A 120 -18.48 -0.40 -12.10
N TYR A 121 -17.54 -0.50 -13.06
CA TYR A 121 -16.24 0.16 -12.98
C TYR A 121 -16.23 1.52 -13.70
N GLN A 122 -15.46 2.45 -13.15
CA GLN A 122 -15.40 3.84 -13.65
C GLN A 122 -14.29 4.10 -14.70
N ASN A 123 -13.55 3.08 -15.15
CA ASN A 123 -12.34 3.25 -15.96
C ASN A 123 -12.27 2.39 -17.22
#